data_AF-A0A7K4FK00-F1
#
_entry.id   AF-A0A7K4FK00-F1
#
_cell.length_a   1.000
_cell.length_b   1.000
_cell.length_c   1.000
_cell.angle_alpha   90.00
_cell.angle_beta   90.00
_cell.angle_gamma   90.00
#
_symmetry.space_group_name_H-M   'P 1'
#
loop_
_entity.id
_entity.type
_entity.pdbx_description
1 polymer ?
#
loop_
_entity_poly.entity_id
_entity_poly.type
_entity_poly.pdbx_seq_one_letter_code
_entity_poly.pdbx_strand_id
1 'polypeptide(L)' 'MRRDRYTCAMCRSRRRARELEVDHIVEIARGGAALEYSNLQTVCRSCHRSKTRAFLASVDRRAGRAQAESP' A
#
# COMPACT_ATOMS: atom_id res chain seq x y z
N MET A 1 7.71 6.58 10.18
CA MET A 1 9.08 6.93 9.74
C MET A 1 10.11 6.91 10.85
N ARG A 2 10.01 7.75 11.91
CA ARG A 2 10.95 7.70 13.04
C ARG A 2 10.92 6.35 13.77
N ARG A 3 9.72 5.79 13.99
CA ARG A 3 9.50 4.40 14.50
C ARG A 3 10.37 3.40 13.74
N ASP A 4 10.30 3.46 12.41
CA ASP A 4 10.95 2.51 11.53
C ASP A 4 12.41 2.88 11.20
N ARG A 5 12.99 3.85 11.92
CA ARG A 5 14.39 4.32 11.75
C ARG A 5 14.73 4.71 10.30
N TYR A 6 13.74 5.27 9.58
CA TYR A 6 13.82 5.60 8.16
C TYR A 6 14.14 4.39 7.26
N THR A 7 13.59 3.23 7.61
CA THR A 7 13.75 1.97 6.89
C THR A 7 12.45 1.63 6.19
N CYS A 8 12.52 1.29 4.90
CA CYS A 8 11.38 0.80 4.14
C CYS A 8 10.96 -0.58 4.68
N ALA A 9 9.68 -0.75 5.02
CA ALA A 9 9.14 -2.01 5.52
C ALA A 9 9.17 -3.14 4.47
N MET A 10 9.06 -2.79 3.18
CA MET A 10 9.00 -3.76 2.08
C MET A 10 10.39 -4.25 1.64
N CYS A 11 11.32 -3.33 1.34
CA CYS A 11 12.67 -3.69 0.84
C CYS A 11 13.76 -3.64 1.90
N ARG A 12 13.41 -3.32 3.16
CA ARG A 12 14.32 -3.26 4.31
C ARG A 12 15.51 -2.29 4.20
N SER A 13 15.52 -1.46 3.16
CA SER A 13 16.58 -0.49 2.94
C SER A 13 16.31 0.84 3.64
N ARG A 14 17.36 1.46 4.19
CA ARG A 14 17.27 2.83 4.73
C ARG A 14 17.27 3.87 3.61
N ARG A 15 16.51 4.94 3.79
CA ARG A 15 16.34 6.04 2.80
C ARG A 15 16.30 7.39 3.52
N ARG A 16 16.46 8.49 2.79
CA ARG A 16 16.23 9.82 3.34
C ARG A 16 14.73 10.01 3.61
N ALA A 17 14.38 10.85 4.58
CA ALA A 17 12.98 11.11 4.94
C ALA A 17 12.11 11.50 3.73
N ARG A 18 12.63 12.33 2.82
CA ARG A 18 11.95 12.78 1.59
C ARG A 18 11.67 11.67 0.55
N GLU A 19 12.31 10.52 0.71
CA GLU A 19 12.17 9.36 -0.18
C GLU A 19 11.25 8.28 0.42
N LEU A 20 10.69 8.56 1.59
CA LEU A 20 9.79 7.68 2.32
C LEU A 20 8.39 8.30 2.34
N GLU A 21 7.40 7.43 2.32
CA GLU A 21 5.98 7.74 2.43
C GLU A 21 5.37 6.85 3.53
N VAL A 22 4.28 7.31 4.15
CA VAL A 22 3.46 6.47 5.03
C VAL A 22 2.36 5.88 4.18
N ASP A 23 2.20 4.57 4.28
CA ASP A 23 1.29 3.78 3.44
C ASP A 23 0.51 2.79 4.31
N HIS A 24 -0.67 2.38 3.84
CA HIS A 24 -1.50 1.39 4.52
C HIS A 24 -1.01 -0.03 4.21
N ILE A 25 -0.86 -0.88 5.23
CA ILE A 25 -0.47 -2.29 5.05
C ILE A 25 -1.59 -3.02 4.28
N VAL A 26 -2.83 -2.87 4.75
CA VAL A 26 -4.06 -3.27 4.07
C VAL A 26 -4.71 -2.02 3.48
N GLU A 27 -4.93 -2.02 2.17
CA GLU A 27 -5.58 -0.93 1.46
C GLU A 27 -6.97 -0.63 2.05
N ILE A 28 -7.33 0.66 2.17
CA ILE A 28 -8.65 1.08 2.66
C ILE A 28 -9.77 0.45 1.81
N ALA A 29 -9.59 0.41 0.50
CA ALA A 29 -10.52 -0.20 -0.45
C ALA A 29 -10.70 -1.73 -0.26
N ARG A 30 -9.85 -2.39 0.53
CA ARG A 30 -9.99 -3.80 0.94
C ARG A 30 -10.46 -3.94 2.39
N GLY A 31 -10.97 -2.87 3.00
CA GLY A 31 -11.42 -2.86 4.40
C GLY A 31 -10.30 -2.61 5.41
N GLY A 32 -9.13 -2.14 4.98
CA GLY A 32 -8.05 -1.76 5.90
C GLY A 32 -8.42 -0.56 6.76
N ALA A 33 -8.05 -0.60 8.05
CA ALA A 33 -8.30 0.51 8.98
C ALA A 33 -7.57 1.79 8.54
N ALA A 34 -8.31 2.87 8.33
CA ALA A 34 -7.76 4.09 7.73
C ALA A 34 -6.80 4.84 8.65
N LEU A 35 -7.04 4.81 9.96
CA LEU A 35 -6.34 5.63 10.96
C LEU A 35 -5.59 4.80 12.01
N GLU A 36 -5.73 3.47 12.01
CA GLU A 36 -5.02 2.64 12.98
C GLU A 36 -3.52 2.59 12.67
N TYR A 37 -2.71 2.93 13.66
CA TYR A 37 -1.26 2.93 13.55
C TYR A 37 -0.67 1.55 13.23
N SER A 38 -1.36 0.48 13.62
CA SER A 38 -1.07 -0.92 13.29
C SER A 38 -1.12 -1.17 11.78
N ASN A 39 -2.00 -0.46 11.06
CA ASN A 39 -2.16 -0.57 9.61
C ASN A 39 -1.27 0.42 8.84
N LEU A 40 -0.39 1.17 9.49
CA LEU A 40 0.53 2.11 8.84
C LEU A 40 1.96 1.57 8.79
N GLN A 41 2.57 1.69 7.61
CA GLN A 41 3.96 1.31 7.35
C GLN A 41 4.74 2.44 6.67
N THR A 42 6.04 2.49 6.93
CA THR A 42 6.96 3.37 6.21
C THR A 42 7.50 2.63 4.99
N VAL A 43 7.31 3.20 3.79
CA VAL A 43 7.76 2.60 2.52
C VAL A 43 8.53 3.62 1.69
N CYS A 44 9.45 3.17 0.83
CA CYS A 44 10.07 4.07 -0.14
C CYS A 44 9.18 4.27 -1.37
N ARG A 45 9.35 5.40 -2.07
CA ARG A 45 8.51 5.76 -3.24
C ARG A 45 8.46 4.69 -4.33
N SER A 46 9.56 3.96 -4.54
CA SER A 46 9.61 2.85 -5.51
C SER A 46 8.75 1.66 -5.07
N CYS A 47 8.85 1.24 -3.80
CA CYS A 47 8.04 0.17 -3.24
C CYS A 47 6.55 0.54 -3.19
N HIS A 48 6.23 1.78 -2.79
CA HIS A 48 4.87 2.29 -2.79
C HIS A 48 4.25 2.23 -4.20
N ARG A 49 4.95 2.76 -5.21
CA ARG A 49 4.49 2.68 -6.62
C ARG A 49 4.25 1.25 -7.08
N SER A 50 5.13 0.31 -6.73
CA SER A 50 4.94 -1.11 -7.06
C SER A 50 3.71 -1.71 -6.37
N LYS A 51 3.47 -1.38 -5.09
CA LYS A 51 2.26 -1.78 -4.34
C LYS A 51 1.00 -1.21 -4.99
N THR A 52 0.97 0.08 -5.31
CA THR A 52 -0.17 0.72 -5.98
C THR A 52 -0.47 0.06 -7.32
N ARG A 53 0.55 -0.20 -8.15
CA ARG A 53 0.35 -0.90 -9.44
C ARG A 53 -0.22 -2.31 -9.26
N ALA A 54 0.29 -3.06 -8.30
CA ALA A 54 -0.23 -4.40 -7.98
C ALA A 54 -1.68 -4.34 -7.46
N PHE A 55 -2.01 -3.32 -6.67
CA PHE A 55 -3.37 -3.08 -6.21
C PHE A 55 -4.31 -2.73 -7.37
N LEU A 56 -3.96 -1.78 -8.23
CA LEU A 56 -4.74 -1.40 -9.42
C LEU A 56 -5.02 -2.61 -10.32
N ALA A 57 -3.97 -3.37 -10.66
CA ALA A 57 -4.12 -4.62 -11.43
C ALA A 57 -4.99 -5.69 -10.73
N SER A 58 -5.17 -5.62 -9.41
CA SER A 58 -6.06 -6.53 -8.68
C SER A 58 -7.51 -6.05 -8.63
N VAL A 59 -7.75 -4.74 -8.66
CA VAL A 59 -9.11 -4.17 -8.68
C VAL A 59 -9.68 -4.16 -10.09
N ASP A 60 -8.87 -3.95 -11.12
CA ASP A 60 -9.29 -4.04 -12.53
C ASP A 60 -9.85 -5.44 -12.84
N ARG A 61 -9.22 -6.48 -12.28
CA ARG A 61 -9.73 -7.86 -12.36
C ARG A 61 -11.06 -8.07 -11.64
N ARG A 62 -11.33 -7.34 -10.55
CA ARG A 62 -12.62 -7.41 -9.84
C ARG A 62 -13.71 -6.64 -10.59
N ALA A 63 -13.39 -5.51 -11.20
CA ALA A 63 -14.32 -4.77 -12.06
C ALA A 63 -14.77 -5.62 -13.28
N GLY A 64 -13.88 -6.45 -13.82
CA GLY A 64 -14.23 -7.41 -14.87
C GLY A 64 -15.11 -8.57 -14.40
N ARG A 65 -15.00 -9.00 -13.13
CA ARG A 65 -15.83 -10.08 -12.56
C ARG A 65 -17.21 -9.59 -12.10
N ALA A 66 -17.31 -8.35 -11.62
CA ALA A 66 -18.57 -7.77 -11.16
C ALA A 66 -19.60 -7.48 -12.29
N GLN A 67 -19.17 -7.52 -13.56
CA GLN A 67 -20.06 -7.34 -14.72
C GLN A 67 -20.63 -8.67 -15.27
N ALA A 68 -20.24 -9.82 -14.72
CA ALA A 68 -20.73 -11.14 -15.15
C ALA A 68 -21.88 -11.69 -14.28
N GLU A 69 -22.37 -10.90 -13.32
CA GLU A 69 -23.48 -11.29 -12.43
C GLU A 69 -24.56 -10.20 -12.49
N SER A 70 -25.40 -10.24 -13.53
CA SER A 70 -26.68 -9.55 -13.57
C SER A 70 -27.67 -10.43 -14.35
N PRO A 71 -28.84 -10.78 -13.76
CA PRO A 71 -29.87 -11.58 -14.41
C PRO A 71 -30.57 -10.84 -15.56
#